data_AF-A0A939WNF8-F1
#
_entry.id   AF-A0A939WNF8-F1
#
_cell.length_a   1.000
_cell.length_b   1.000
_cell.length_c   1.000
_cell.angle_alpha   90.00
_cell.angle_beta   90.00
_cell.angle_gamma   90.00
#
_symmetry.space_group_name_H-M   'P 1'
#
loop_
_entity.id
_entity.type
_entity.pdbx_description
1 polymer ?
#
loop_
_entity_poly.entity_id
_entity_poly.type
_entity_poly.pdbx_seq_one_letter_code
_entity_poly.pdbx_strand_id
1 'polypeptide(L)'
;MTKGVLSMIAAMMQVFACEPLKEETIFDIEFDEIEIPEGGQCQVQFYITPRAGFDAVGVDWGDGTKQDWPKSQYTMWHNWTATGKYRVKFDKRLKWFRFTECWTSANGRTYGSRPLLRPIQWGDFVESAQGTYCGWTGTREGRGIRGGIIPWGKSITTTFCCYERNPNLTGPFPKWGPSVKVCDGTYQYCSGLGGRIPPWPKDAESCDQCYMNTGAAGEIPAWPETMTSARMCYQDCKSLTGAWTDDPELLMPDRMNGQEGMVTSHDDVVKDASDELRALFYEDWGGTRVRPEQ
;
A
#
# COMPACT_ATOMS: atom_id res chain seq x y z
N MET A 1 30.19 26.26 25.03
CA MET A 1 29.04 26.15 24.12
C MET A 1 29.22 24.97 23.16
N THR A 2 29.50 23.75 23.65
CA THR A 2 30.04 22.67 22.79
C THR A 2 29.65 21.23 23.17
N LYS A 3 28.91 20.98 24.26
CA LYS A 3 28.43 19.62 24.60
C LYS A 3 26.99 19.32 24.14
N GLY A 4 26.14 20.35 24.00
CA GLY A 4 24.74 20.18 23.57
C GLY A 4 24.57 19.86 22.08
N VAL A 5 25.38 20.47 21.21
CA VAL A 5 25.27 20.29 19.75
C VAL A 5 25.76 18.92 19.30
N LEU A 6 26.81 18.39 19.93
CA LEU A 6 27.34 17.04 19.64
C LEU A 6 26.37 15.92 20.09
N SER A 7 25.64 16.12 21.19
CA SER A 7 24.59 15.18 21.64
C SER A 7 23.39 15.17 20.69
N MET A 8 23.05 16.31 20.09
CA MET A 8 21.96 16.42 19.12
C MET A 8 22.34 15.78 17.77
N ILE A 9 23.60 15.92 17.33
CA ILE A 9 24.11 15.24 16.14
C ILE A 9 24.17 13.72 16.34
N ALA A 10 24.61 13.23 17.51
CA ALA A 10 24.62 11.80 17.83
C ALA A 10 23.19 11.21 17.93
N ALA A 11 22.24 11.94 18.52
CA ALA A 11 20.84 11.52 18.58
C ALA A 11 20.14 11.56 17.21
N MET A 12 20.50 12.49 16.31
CA MET A 12 19.99 12.51 14.94
C MET A 12 20.63 11.43 14.04
N MET A 13 21.84 10.96 14.34
CA MET A 13 22.47 9.85 13.61
C MET A 13 21.97 8.47 14.05
N GLN A 14 21.36 8.34 15.24
CA GLN A 14 20.78 7.07 15.72
C GLN A 14 19.34 6.80 15.22
N VAL A 15 18.68 7.78 14.60
CA VAL A 15 17.34 7.61 13.98
C VAL A 15 17.43 7.11 12.52
N PHE A 16 18.63 6.98 11.97
CA PHE A 16 18.86 6.45 10.61
C PHE A 16 19.94 5.38 10.56
N ALA A 17 20.00 4.48 11.55
CA ALA A 17 20.57 3.15 11.34
C ALA A 17 19.61 2.33 10.45
N CYS A 18 19.33 2.83 9.24
CA CYS A 18 18.74 2.05 8.18
C CYS A 18 19.84 1.06 7.78
N GLU A 19 19.64 -0.24 8.06
CA GLU A 19 20.52 -1.27 7.50
C GLU A 19 20.76 -0.96 6.01
N PRO A 20 21.98 -1.15 5.49
CA PRO A 20 22.23 -0.97 4.07
C PRO A 20 21.17 -1.72 3.27
N LEU A 21 20.39 -0.96 2.49
CA LEU A 21 19.18 -1.45 1.84
C LEU A 21 19.57 -2.57 0.87
N LYS A 22 18.93 -3.73 1.04
CA LYS A 22 19.31 -4.98 0.37
C LYS A 22 18.91 -4.90 -1.11
N GLU A 23 19.76 -5.43 -2.01
CA GLU A 23 19.50 -5.51 -3.46
C GLU A 23 18.39 -6.50 -3.86
N GLU A 24 17.55 -6.93 -2.90
CA GLU A 24 16.52 -7.95 -3.08
C GLU A 24 15.18 -7.48 -2.51
N THR A 25 14.08 -7.86 -3.18
CA THR A 25 12.73 -7.78 -2.59
C THR A 25 12.42 -9.10 -1.91
N ILE A 26 12.00 -9.08 -0.64
CA ILE A 26 11.87 -10.27 0.20
C ILE A 26 10.45 -10.43 0.72
N PHE A 27 9.92 -11.64 0.55
CA PHE A 27 8.63 -12.09 1.07
C PHE A 27 8.86 -13.30 1.97
N ASP A 28 8.30 -13.27 3.16
CA ASP A 28 8.15 -14.49 3.93
C ASP A 28 6.72 -15.00 3.69
N ILE A 29 6.62 -16.21 3.15
CA ILE A 29 5.37 -16.91 2.90
C ILE A 29 5.25 -18.02 3.92
N GLU A 30 4.11 -18.11 4.60
CA GLU A 30 3.83 -19.16 5.56
C GLU A 30 2.60 -19.96 5.15
N PHE A 31 2.76 -21.29 5.14
CA PHE A 31 1.71 -22.29 4.99
C PHE A 31 1.62 -23.09 6.29
N ASP A 32 0.99 -22.56 7.33
CA ASP A 32 0.88 -23.15 8.67
C ASP A 32 -0.55 -23.62 9.00
N GLU A 33 -1.57 -22.92 8.49
CA GLU A 33 -2.99 -23.17 8.77
C GLU A 33 -3.66 -24.13 7.76
N ILE A 34 -2.95 -24.68 6.78
CA ILE A 34 -3.48 -25.59 5.75
C ILE A 34 -2.65 -26.86 5.65
N GLU A 35 -3.32 -28.01 5.77
CA GLU A 35 -2.74 -29.29 5.37
C GLU A 35 -2.69 -29.36 3.85
N ILE A 36 -1.50 -29.58 3.29
CA ILE A 36 -1.36 -29.94 1.88
C ILE A 36 -1.67 -31.43 1.79
N PRO A 37 -2.80 -31.84 1.17
CA PRO A 37 -3.15 -33.25 1.08
C PRO A 37 -2.09 -34.01 0.29
N GLU A 38 -2.00 -35.32 0.49
CA GLU A 38 -1.08 -36.18 -0.26
C GLU A 38 -1.25 -36.00 -1.77
N GLY A 39 -0.14 -35.77 -2.49
CA GLY A 39 -0.15 -35.46 -3.91
C GLY A 39 -0.61 -34.04 -4.27
N GLY A 40 -0.79 -33.17 -3.27
CA GLY A 40 -1.18 -31.77 -3.45
C GLY A 40 -0.01 -30.78 -3.41
N GLN A 41 -0.33 -29.51 -3.66
CA GLN A 41 0.60 -28.38 -3.62
C GLN A 41 -0.14 -27.07 -3.26
N CYS A 42 0.50 -26.10 -2.58
CA CYS A 42 0.09 -24.68 -2.72
C CYS A 42 0.85 -24.09 -3.91
N GLN A 43 0.11 -23.56 -4.87
CA GLN A 43 0.67 -22.73 -5.91
C GLN A 43 0.56 -21.28 -5.50
N VAL A 44 1.63 -20.49 -5.61
CA VAL A 44 1.55 -19.02 -5.56
C VAL A 44 1.76 -18.46 -6.96
N GLN A 45 0.98 -17.45 -7.33
CA GLN A 45 1.14 -16.73 -8.59
C GLN A 45 1.53 -15.26 -8.37
N PHE A 46 2.51 -14.82 -9.14
CA PHE A 46 2.89 -13.41 -9.26
C PHE A 46 2.84 -12.96 -10.72
N TYR A 47 2.30 -11.77 -10.96
CA TYR A 47 2.55 -11.02 -12.17
C TYR A 47 3.84 -10.25 -11.98
N ILE A 48 4.70 -10.21 -12.97
CA ILE A 48 5.98 -9.50 -12.89
C ILE A 48 6.28 -8.69 -14.15
N THR A 49 7.18 -7.74 -14.02
CA THR A 49 7.83 -7.07 -15.15
C THR A 49 9.32 -6.98 -14.86
N PRO A 50 10.20 -7.52 -15.72
CA PRO A 50 11.62 -7.26 -15.65
C PRO A 50 11.95 -5.81 -16.02
N ARG A 51 13.07 -5.31 -15.50
CA ARG A 51 13.64 -4.02 -15.93
C ARG A 51 14.04 -4.04 -17.40
N ALA A 52 14.06 -2.85 -18.00
CA ALA A 52 14.61 -2.67 -19.34
C ALA A 52 16.08 -3.16 -19.37
N GLY A 53 16.46 -3.83 -20.46
CA GLY A 53 17.81 -4.40 -20.63
C GLY A 53 18.03 -5.77 -20.00
N PHE A 54 17.05 -6.35 -19.30
CA PHE A 54 17.13 -7.70 -18.76
C PHE A 54 16.15 -8.65 -19.45
N ASP A 55 16.60 -9.85 -19.78
CA ASP A 55 15.79 -10.88 -20.45
C ASP A 55 15.14 -11.88 -19.48
N ALA A 56 15.47 -11.79 -18.19
CA ALA A 56 14.89 -12.61 -17.14
C ALA A 56 14.98 -11.92 -15.76
N VAL A 57 14.19 -12.42 -14.81
CA VAL A 57 14.26 -12.07 -13.38
C VAL A 57 14.63 -13.31 -12.59
N GLY A 58 15.61 -13.19 -11.69
CA GLY A 58 15.98 -14.29 -10.81
C GLY A 58 15.08 -14.32 -9.59
N VAL A 59 14.61 -15.53 -9.26
CA VAL A 59 13.83 -15.81 -8.05
C VAL A 59 14.43 -16.99 -7.29
N ASP A 60 14.58 -16.80 -5.99
CA ASP A 60 14.86 -17.86 -5.02
C ASP A 60 13.56 -18.11 -4.25
N TRP A 61 12.99 -19.30 -4.38
CA TRP A 61 11.68 -19.63 -3.80
C TRP A 61 11.75 -20.02 -2.32
N GLY A 62 12.96 -20.08 -1.74
CA GLY A 62 13.17 -20.37 -0.33
C GLY A 62 13.01 -21.83 0.06
N ASP A 63 12.71 -22.72 -0.88
CA ASP A 63 12.66 -24.19 -0.71
C ASP A 63 13.90 -24.90 -1.32
N GLY A 64 14.93 -24.11 -1.66
CA GLY A 64 16.14 -24.57 -2.35
C GLY A 64 16.04 -24.49 -3.88
N THR A 65 14.84 -24.27 -4.44
CA THR A 65 14.69 -24.05 -5.88
C THR A 65 14.98 -22.60 -6.25
N LYS A 66 15.71 -22.43 -7.36
CA LYS A 66 16.04 -21.13 -7.95
C LYS A 66 15.72 -21.18 -9.42
N GLN A 67 15.19 -20.09 -9.96
CA GLN A 67 14.78 -20.01 -11.35
C GLN A 67 15.07 -18.63 -11.92
N ASP A 68 15.55 -18.58 -13.15
CA ASP A 68 15.48 -17.37 -13.98
C ASP A 68 14.15 -17.40 -14.74
N TRP A 69 13.28 -16.43 -14.47
CA TRP A 69 11.97 -16.32 -15.11
C TRP A 69 12.08 -15.45 -16.37
N PRO A 70 11.74 -15.98 -17.55
CA PRO A 70 11.96 -15.27 -18.82
C PRO A 70 11.02 -14.07 -18.97
N LYS A 71 11.51 -12.99 -19.57
CA LYS A 71 10.76 -11.75 -19.84
C LYS A 71 9.53 -11.94 -20.71
N SER A 72 9.49 -12.98 -21.54
CA SER A 72 8.34 -13.30 -22.37
C SER A 72 7.11 -13.75 -21.58
N GLN A 73 7.27 -14.07 -20.29
CA GLN A 73 6.19 -14.49 -19.40
C GLN A 73 5.88 -13.43 -18.35
N TYR A 74 4.62 -12.99 -18.31
CA TYR A 74 4.15 -11.99 -17.36
C TYR A 74 3.68 -12.58 -16.04
N THR A 75 3.30 -13.85 -16.02
CA THR A 75 2.85 -14.57 -14.83
C THR A 75 3.87 -15.64 -14.50
N MET A 76 4.36 -15.61 -13.27
CA MET A 76 5.15 -16.67 -12.66
C MET A 76 4.35 -17.40 -11.62
N TRP A 77 4.68 -18.67 -11.43
CA TRP A 77 4.11 -19.46 -10.37
C TRP A 77 5.13 -20.43 -9.83
N HIS A 78 4.96 -20.78 -8.57
CA HIS A 78 5.74 -21.82 -7.93
C HIS A 78 4.85 -22.67 -7.04
N ASN A 79 5.19 -23.95 -6.94
CA ASN A 79 4.41 -24.93 -6.21
C ASN A 79 5.24 -25.44 -5.03
N TRP A 80 4.71 -25.29 -3.82
CA TRP A 80 5.25 -25.93 -2.63
C TRP A 80 4.44 -27.16 -2.29
N THR A 81 5.12 -28.28 -2.07
CA THR A 81 4.52 -29.57 -1.70
C THR A 81 4.57 -29.84 -0.19
N ALA A 82 5.22 -28.95 0.57
CA ALA A 82 5.31 -29.03 2.03
C ALA A 82 4.76 -27.73 2.66
N THR A 83 4.22 -27.89 3.87
CA THR A 83 3.88 -26.77 4.73
C THR A 83 5.13 -26.19 5.37
N GLY A 84 5.08 -24.91 5.77
CA GLY A 84 6.20 -24.26 6.41
C GLY A 84 6.37 -22.78 6.06
N LYS A 85 7.51 -22.24 6.47
CA LYS A 85 7.93 -20.86 6.22
C LYS A 85 8.96 -20.85 5.11
N TYR A 86 8.68 -20.05 4.09
CA TYR A 86 9.52 -19.90 2.91
C TYR A 86 9.90 -18.43 2.74
N ARG A 87 11.18 -18.19 2.48
CA ARG A 87 11.67 -16.86 2.16
C ARG A 87 11.88 -16.73 0.66
N VAL A 88 10.93 -16.10 -0.01
CA VAL A 88 11.01 -15.82 -1.45
C VAL A 88 11.78 -14.53 -1.67
N LYS A 89 12.76 -14.57 -2.56
CA LYS A 89 13.61 -13.42 -2.90
C LYS A 89 13.60 -13.17 -4.39
N PHE A 90 13.37 -11.91 -4.75
CA PHE A 90 13.54 -11.42 -6.10
C PHE A 90 14.76 -10.53 -6.17
N ASP A 91 15.57 -10.72 -7.19
CA ASP A 91 16.73 -9.85 -7.40
C ASP A 91 16.36 -8.48 -7.99
N LYS A 92 17.37 -7.62 -8.13
CA LYS A 92 17.26 -6.25 -8.62
C LYS A 92 16.72 -6.08 -10.05
N ARG A 93 16.64 -7.16 -10.83
CA ARG A 93 16.09 -7.13 -12.21
C ARG A 93 14.57 -6.96 -12.19
N LEU A 94 13.90 -7.19 -11.07
CA LEU A 94 12.47 -6.98 -10.93
C LEU A 94 12.13 -5.47 -10.97
N LYS A 95 11.23 -5.06 -11.86
CA LYS A 95 10.71 -3.69 -11.93
C LYS A 95 9.43 -3.54 -11.12
N TRP A 96 8.50 -4.45 -11.35
CA TRP A 96 7.15 -4.43 -10.79
C TRP A 96 6.69 -5.86 -10.55
N PHE A 97 5.85 -6.06 -9.53
CA PHE A 97 5.15 -7.31 -9.34
C PHE A 97 3.77 -7.13 -8.71
N ARG A 98 2.91 -8.11 -8.91
CA ARG A 98 1.62 -8.24 -8.23
C ARG A 98 1.35 -9.67 -7.82
N PHE A 99 0.99 -9.91 -6.57
CA PHE A 99 0.48 -11.20 -6.15
C PHE A 99 -1.03 -11.27 -6.45
N THR A 100 -1.49 -12.41 -6.96
CA THR A 100 -2.90 -12.60 -7.29
C THR A 100 -3.56 -13.70 -6.50
N GLU A 101 -2.91 -14.86 -6.38
CA GLU A 101 -3.55 -16.05 -5.85
C GLU A 101 -2.53 -16.99 -5.20
N CYS A 102 -2.89 -17.65 -4.08
CA CYS A 102 -2.46 -19.04 -3.86
C CYS A 102 -3.65 -19.91 -3.61
N TRP A 103 -3.54 -21.16 -4.04
CA TRP A 103 -4.47 -22.20 -3.68
C TRP A 103 -3.79 -23.53 -3.49
N THR A 104 -4.41 -24.38 -2.69
CA THR A 104 -4.01 -25.78 -2.57
C THR A 104 -4.78 -26.61 -3.58
N SER A 105 -4.09 -27.38 -4.42
CA SER A 105 -4.72 -28.34 -5.31
C SER A 105 -4.21 -29.76 -5.10
N ALA A 106 -5.07 -30.74 -5.29
CA ALA A 106 -4.73 -32.16 -5.46
C ALA A 106 -5.61 -32.74 -6.56
N ASN A 107 -5.04 -33.58 -7.44
CA ASN A 107 -5.76 -34.19 -8.56
C ASN A 107 -6.50 -33.16 -9.46
N GLY A 108 -5.93 -31.96 -9.64
CA GLY A 108 -6.51 -30.88 -10.45
C GLY A 108 -7.69 -30.14 -9.80
N ARG A 109 -8.08 -30.48 -8.56
CA ARG A 109 -9.14 -29.80 -7.81
C ARG A 109 -8.57 -28.77 -6.85
N THR A 110 -9.12 -27.56 -6.84
CA THR A 110 -8.78 -26.51 -5.88
C THR A 110 -9.54 -26.69 -4.56
N TYR A 111 -8.82 -26.78 -3.45
CA TYR A 111 -9.38 -27.02 -2.10
C TYR A 111 -9.55 -25.75 -1.28
N GLY A 112 -8.84 -24.67 -1.61
CA GLY A 112 -8.99 -23.37 -0.96
C GLY A 112 -7.89 -22.41 -1.37
N SER A 113 -8.12 -21.11 -1.16
CA SER A 113 -7.14 -20.05 -1.37
C SER A 113 -6.77 -19.39 -0.04
N ARG A 114 -5.54 -19.61 0.47
CA ARG A 114 -4.91 -18.89 1.61
C ARG A 114 -3.41 -19.18 1.77
N PRO A 115 -2.50 -18.35 1.25
CA PRO A 115 -1.20 -18.16 1.89
C PRO A 115 -1.31 -17.07 2.96
N LEU A 116 -0.64 -17.23 4.10
CA LEU A 116 -0.31 -16.09 4.94
C LEU A 116 0.97 -15.46 4.38
N LEU A 117 0.80 -14.65 3.34
CA LEU A 117 1.92 -13.89 2.80
C LEU A 117 2.21 -12.72 3.74
N ARG A 118 3.41 -12.69 4.30
CA ARG A 118 3.90 -11.62 5.14
C ARG A 118 5.03 -10.89 4.42
N PRO A 119 4.78 -9.71 3.86
CA PRO A 119 5.86 -8.93 3.30
C PRO A 119 6.77 -8.46 4.44
N ILE A 120 8.09 -8.50 4.22
CA ILE A 120 9.06 -8.05 5.22
C ILE A 120 9.75 -6.77 4.79
N GLN A 121 10.03 -6.62 3.49
CA GLN A 121 10.66 -5.41 2.97
C GLN A 121 10.46 -5.27 1.45
N TRP A 122 10.48 -4.03 0.97
CA TRP A 122 10.62 -3.72 -0.44
C TRP A 122 12.10 -3.69 -0.83
N GLY A 123 12.42 -4.07 -2.06
CA GLY A 123 13.69 -3.69 -2.68
C GLY A 123 13.66 -2.21 -3.04
N ASP A 124 14.78 -1.50 -2.85
CA ASP A 124 14.89 -0.06 -3.15
C ASP A 124 14.70 0.26 -4.64
N PHE A 125 14.77 -0.76 -5.50
CA PHE A 125 14.63 -0.64 -6.94
C PHE A 125 13.18 -0.76 -7.41
N VAL A 126 12.29 -1.44 -6.67
CA VAL A 126 10.90 -1.68 -7.12
C VAL A 126 10.21 -0.35 -7.44
N GLU A 127 9.75 -0.21 -8.70
CA GLU A 127 9.20 1.06 -9.21
C GLU A 127 7.71 1.20 -8.91
N SER A 128 7.03 0.09 -8.69
CA SER A 128 5.58 0.04 -8.49
C SER A 128 5.22 -1.13 -7.57
N ALA A 129 4.30 -0.87 -6.65
CA ALA A 129 3.64 -1.86 -5.80
C ALA A 129 2.16 -2.02 -6.17
N GLN A 130 1.84 -1.72 -7.44
CA GLN A 130 0.46 -1.68 -7.90
C GLN A 130 -0.22 -3.04 -7.79
N GLY A 131 -1.36 -3.05 -7.09
CA GLY A 131 -2.24 -4.19 -6.90
C GLY A 131 -1.59 -5.33 -6.14
N THR A 132 -0.42 -5.12 -5.53
CA THR A 132 0.48 -6.19 -5.13
C THR A 132 -0.14 -7.15 -4.13
N TYR A 133 -0.85 -6.65 -3.11
CA TYR A 133 -1.52 -7.46 -2.10
C TYR A 133 -3.02 -7.24 -2.12
N CYS A 134 -3.57 -6.96 -3.29
CA CYS A 134 -4.93 -6.49 -3.42
C CYS A 134 -5.94 -7.63 -3.19
N GLY A 135 -6.83 -7.47 -2.21
CA GLY A 135 -7.77 -8.48 -1.73
C GLY A 135 -9.03 -8.70 -2.60
N TRP A 136 -9.02 -8.35 -3.90
CA TRP A 136 -10.21 -8.43 -4.77
C TRP A 136 -10.74 -9.85 -5.00
N THR A 137 -9.99 -10.91 -4.69
CA THR A 137 -10.32 -12.31 -5.02
C THR A 137 -11.44 -12.93 -4.17
N GLY A 138 -12.39 -12.12 -3.69
CA GLY A 138 -13.76 -12.57 -3.44
C GLY A 138 -13.99 -13.44 -2.20
N THR A 139 -13.01 -13.56 -1.31
CA THR A 139 -13.25 -14.28 -0.06
C THR A 139 -13.77 -13.29 0.98
N ARG A 140 -15.11 -13.20 1.04
CA ARG A 140 -15.92 -12.33 1.92
C ARG A 140 -15.57 -12.35 3.42
N GLU A 141 -14.55 -13.08 3.84
CA GLU A 141 -14.23 -13.33 5.24
C GLU A 141 -12.70 -13.47 5.42
N GLY A 142 -12.05 -12.35 5.72
CA GLY A 142 -10.77 -12.33 6.45
C GLY A 142 -9.58 -13.06 5.82
N ARG A 143 -9.42 -13.07 4.48
CA ARG A 143 -8.26 -13.70 3.80
C ARG A 143 -7.31 -12.72 3.12
N GLY A 144 -7.09 -11.56 3.76
CA GLY A 144 -6.03 -10.63 3.38
C GLY A 144 -4.69 -10.97 4.05
N ILE A 145 -3.63 -10.31 3.61
CA ILE A 145 -2.34 -10.32 4.31
C ILE A 145 -2.53 -9.85 5.76
N ARG A 146 -1.73 -10.39 6.68
CA ARG A 146 -1.80 -10.07 8.11
C ARG A 146 -0.57 -9.30 8.57
N GLY A 147 -0.70 -8.60 9.69
CA GLY A 147 0.41 -7.91 10.35
C GLY A 147 0.49 -6.42 10.01
N GLY A 148 1.65 -5.82 10.23
CA GLY A 148 1.89 -4.41 9.92
C GLY A 148 2.21 -4.18 8.46
N ILE A 149 2.00 -2.95 8.00
CA ILE A 149 2.47 -2.52 6.68
C ILE A 149 3.99 -2.41 6.68
N ILE A 150 4.63 -2.86 5.60
CA ILE A 150 6.06 -2.64 5.40
C ILE A 150 6.33 -1.20 4.94
N PRO A 151 7.34 -0.50 5.52
CA PRO A 151 7.70 0.84 5.09
C PRO A 151 8.04 0.88 3.60
N TRP A 152 7.51 1.86 2.87
CA TRP A 152 7.65 1.96 1.41
C TRP A 152 9.11 2.07 0.95
N GLY A 153 9.43 1.36 -0.14
CA GLY A 153 10.72 1.46 -0.81
C GLY A 153 10.90 2.81 -1.51
N LYS A 154 12.16 3.24 -1.68
CA LYS A 154 12.47 4.60 -2.18
C LYS A 154 12.02 4.85 -3.61
N SER A 155 12.11 3.86 -4.49
CA SER A 155 11.80 4.02 -5.91
C SER A 155 10.32 3.77 -6.25
N ILE A 156 9.48 3.42 -5.28
CA ILE A 156 8.06 3.14 -5.55
C ILE A 156 7.38 4.45 -5.91
N THR A 157 6.85 4.51 -7.13
CA THR A 157 6.14 5.67 -7.68
C THR A 157 4.63 5.53 -7.62
N THR A 158 4.12 4.31 -7.54
CA THR A 158 2.68 4.04 -7.41
C THR A 158 2.44 2.91 -6.41
N THR A 159 1.47 3.14 -5.53
CA THR A 159 0.96 2.19 -4.55
C THR A 159 -0.49 1.80 -4.85
N PHE A 160 -0.95 2.06 -6.09
CA PHE A 160 -2.33 1.84 -6.53
C PHE A 160 -2.88 0.49 -6.06
N CYS A 161 -3.92 0.50 -5.23
CA CYS A 161 -4.58 -0.68 -4.69
C CYS A 161 -3.65 -1.71 -4.03
N CYS A 162 -2.46 -1.30 -3.56
CA CYS A 162 -1.44 -2.23 -3.06
C CYS A 162 -1.95 -3.09 -1.91
N TYR A 163 -2.61 -2.48 -0.92
CA TYR A 163 -3.18 -3.17 0.24
C TYR A 163 -4.69 -3.15 0.27
N GLU A 164 -5.37 -2.74 -0.80
CA GLU A 164 -6.83 -2.66 -0.81
C GLU A 164 -7.48 -3.98 -0.33
N ARG A 165 -8.52 -3.86 0.49
CA ARG A 165 -9.35 -4.94 1.05
C ARG A 165 -8.58 -5.96 1.90
N ASN A 166 -7.62 -5.47 2.70
CA ASN A 166 -6.93 -6.29 3.71
C ASN A 166 -7.34 -5.90 5.14
N PRO A 167 -8.48 -6.39 5.65
CA PRO A 167 -8.96 -6.04 7.00
C PRO A 167 -8.08 -6.61 8.13
N ASN A 168 -7.23 -7.60 7.83
CA ASN A 168 -6.33 -8.21 8.80
C ASN A 168 -4.98 -7.48 8.96
N LEU A 169 -4.75 -6.44 8.17
CA LEU A 169 -3.63 -5.53 8.42
C LEU A 169 -3.90 -4.74 9.69
N THR A 170 -2.88 -4.56 10.51
CA THR A 170 -3.00 -3.92 11.83
C THR A 170 -1.87 -2.91 12.05
N GLY A 171 -2.11 -1.98 12.96
CA GLY A 171 -1.10 -1.00 13.35
C GLY A 171 -1.20 0.32 12.57
N PRO A 172 -0.17 1.17 12.69
CA PRO A 172 -0.19 2.52 12.12
C PRO A 172 0.05 2.51 10.61
N PHE A 173 -0.40 3.57 9.95
CA PHE A 173 0.01 3.85 8.58
C PHE A 173 1.51 4.19 8.52
N PRO A 174 2.28 3.60 7.59
CA PRO A 174 3.70 3.91 7.44
C PRO A 174 3.87 5.29 6.81
N LYS A 175 5.01 5.93 7.08
CA LYS A 175 5.42 7.10 6.30
C LYS A 175 5.49 6.74 4.82
N TRP A 176 4.97 7.61 3.96
CA TRP A 176 5.05 7.43 2.52
C TRP A 176 6.49 7.43 1.99
N GLY A 177 6.71 6.70 0.89
CA GLY A 177 7.96 6.70 0.16
C GLY A 177 8.22 8.06 -0.52
N PRO A 178 9.48 8.48 -0.67
CA PRO A 178 9.82 9.80 -1.21
C PRO A 178 9.45 10.00 -2.69
N SER A 179 9.29 8.91 -3.46
CA SER A 179 8.96 8.96 -4.88
C SER A 179 7.50 8.63 -5.20
N VAL A 180 6.67 8.37 -4.20
CA VAL A 180 5.27 7.99 -4.39
C VAL A 180 4.50 9.17 -4.98
N LYS A 181 3.82 8.93 -6.10
CA LYS A 181 2.99 9.89 -6.84
C LYS A 181 1.52 9.50 -6.81
N VAL A 182 1.23 8.21 -7.00
CA VAL A 182 -0.14 7.69 -7.08
C VAL A 182 -0.43 6.84 -5.84
N CYS A 183 -1.35 7.32 -5.00
CA CYS A 183 -1.73 6.70 -3.73
C CYS A 183 -3.10 6.00 -3.78
N ASP A 184 -3.75 5.97 -4.94
CA ASP A 184 -5.15 5.57 -5.05
C ASP A 184 -5.42 4.16 -4.52
N GLY A 185 -6.48 4.00 -3.75
CA GLY A 185 -6.93 2.73 -3.18
C GLY A 185 -5.92 2.04 -2.26
N THR A 186 -4.78 2.67 -1.91
CA THR A 186 -3.66 1.96 -1.28
C THR A 186 -4.07 1.18 -0.03
N TYR A 187 -4.88 1.77 0.86
CA TYR A 187 -5.37 1.15 2.08
C TYR A 187 -6.90 1.01 2.12
N GLN A 188 -7.57 1.15 0.98
CA GLN A 188 -9.02 1.09 0.90
C GLN A 188 -9.55 -0.20 1.56
N TYR A 189 -10.55 -0.10 2.43
CA TYR A 189 -11.11 -1.23 3.21
C TYR A 189 -10.10 -1.98 4.09
N CYS A 190 -9.01 -1.34 4.53
CA CYS A 190 -8.12 -1.89 5.55
C CYS A 190 -8.57 -1.47 6.96
N SER A 191 -9.70 -1.99 7.41
CA SER A 191 -10.34 -1.57 8.67
C SER A 191 -9.51 -1.85 9.93
N GLY A 192 -8.55 -2.79 9.89
CA GLY A 192 -7.63 -3.06 11.00
C GLY A 192 -6.47 -2.06 11.13
N LEU A 193 -6.20 -1.26 10.08
CA LEU A 193 -5.23 -0.16 10.15
C LEU A 193 -5.85 1.06 10.80
N GLY A 194 -5.07 1.81 11.57
CA GLY A 194 -5.57 3.05 12.15
C GLY A 194 -4.53 3.94 12.80
N GLY A 195 -5.02 5.06 13.35
CA GLY A 195 -4.19 6.12 13.90
C GLY A 195 -3.98 7.27 12.93
N ARG A 196 -2.99 8.11 13.23
CA ARG A 196 -2.74 9.35 12.49
C ARG A 196 -2.27 9.06 11.07
N ILE A 197 -2.84 9.80 10.11
CA ILE A 197 -2.41 9.78 8.72
C ILE A 197 -1.04 10.48 8.60
N PRO A 198 -0.03 9.86 7.96
CA PRO A 198 1.26 10.50 7.70
C PRO A 198 1.09 11.66 6.70
N PRO A 199 1.97 12.68 6.73
CA PRO A 199 1.99 13.70 5.69
C PRO A 199 2.11 13.07 4.29
N TRP A 200 1.34 13.57 3.33
CA TRP A 200 1.40 13.11 1.94
C TRP A 200 2.82 13.25 1.36
N PRO A 201 3.19 12.40 0.37
CA PRO A 201 4.38 12.66 -0.44
C PRO A 201 4.30 14.04 -1.06
N LYS A 202 5.45 14.71 -1.17
CA LYS A 202 5.53 16.06 -1.76
C LYS A 202 4.96 16.10 -3.18
N ASP A 203 5.24 15.06 -3.95
CA ASP A 203 4.89 14.96 -5.38
C ASP A 203 3.67 14.03 -5.60
N ALA A 204 2.82 13.83 -4.58
CA ALA A 204 1.61 13.03 -4.76
C ALA A 204 0.59 13.77 -5.63
N GLU A 205 0.11 13.07 -6.64
CA GLU A 205 -0.75 13.57 -7.70
C GLU A 205 -2.19 13.08 -7.53
N SER A 206 -2.40 11.91 -6.92
CA SER A 206 -3.72 11.35 -6.63
C SER A 206 -3.75 10.49 -5.36
N CYS A 207 -4.87 10.54 -4.65
CA CYS A 207 -5.13 9.73 -3.46
C CYS A 207 -6.59 9.23 -3.37
N ASP A 208 -7.22 8.94 -4.51
CA ASP A 208 -8.59 8.48 -4.55
C ASP A 208 -8.78 7.24 -3.68
N GLN A 209 -9.80 7.25 -2.82
CA GLN A 209 -10.18 6.13 -1.95
C GLN A 209 -9.05 5.62 -1.03
N CYS A 210 -7.94 6.36 -0.88
CA CYS A 210 -6.70 5.85 -0.28
C CYS A 210 -6.92 5.32 1.15
N TYR A 211 -7.71 6.04 1.96
CA TYR A 211 -8.04 5.70 3.34
C TYR A 211 -9.51 5.30 3.53
N MET A 212 -10.27 5.14 2.44
CA MET A 212 -11.69 4.82 2.50
C MET A 212 -11.92 3.58 3.38
N ASN A 213 -12.81 3.69 4.37
CA ASN A 213 -13.15 2.62 5.30
C ASN A 213 -11.92 2.03 6.02
N THR A 214 -11.08 2.91 6.58
CA THR A 214 -9.98 2.56 7.48
C THR A 214 -10.22 3.11 8.89
N GLY A 215 -9.41 2.72 9.86
CA GLY A 215 -9.38 3.30 11.21
C GLY A 215 -8.57 4.61 11.30
N ALA A 216 -8.48 5.39 10.20
CA ALA A 216 -7.79 6.67 10.19
C ALA A 216 -8.38 7.64 11.23
N ALA A 217 -7.50 8.30 11.98
CA ALA A 217 -7.89 9.08 13.14
C ALA A 217 -7.11 10.39 13.29
N GLY A 218 -7.72 11.34 14.00
CA GLY A 218 -7.15 12.68 14.23
C GLY A 218 -7.37 13.61 13.03
N GLU A 219 -6.40 14.49 12.78
CA GLU A 219 -6.49 15.45 11.67
C GLU A 219 -5.97 14.85 10.36
N ILE A 220 -6.67 15.14 9.27
CA ILE A 220 -6.13 14.88 7.92
C ILE A 220 -4.95 15.83 7.63
N PRO A 221 -3.93 15.40 6.87
CA PRO A 221 -2.76 16.22 6.54
C PRO A 221 -3.02 17.13 5.33
N ALA A 222 -2.23 18.21 5.23
CA ALA A 222 -2.25 19.13 4.10
C ALA A 222 -2.06 18.44 2.76
N TRP A 223 -2.89 18.82 1.78
CA TRP A 223 -2.70 18.41 0.39
C TRP A 223 -1.33 18.88 -0.13
N PRO A 224 -0.63 18.05 -0.92
CA PRO A 224 0.50 18.52 -1.70
C PRO A 224 0.03 19.45 -2.83
N GLU A 225 0.90 20.38 -3.24
CA GLU A 225 0.66 21.34 -4.33
C GLU A 225 0.46 20.65 -5.70
N THR A 226 0.77 19.36 -5.80
CA THR A 226 0.59 18.57 -7.02
C THR A 226 -0.72 17.77 -7.02
N MET A 227 -1.52 17.82 -5.95
CA MET A 227 -2.70 16.96 -5.82
C MET A 227 -3.77 17.33 -6.85
N THR A 228 -4.12 16.36 -7.69
CA THR A 228 -5.14 16.49 -8.74
C THR A 228 -6.35 15.60 -8.52
N SER A 229 -6.36 14.70 -7.52
CA SER A 229 -7.52 13.84 -7.23
C SER A 229 -7.52 13.34 -5.78
N ALA A 230 -8.65 13.47 -5.09
CA ALA A 230 -8.83 13.03 -3.70
C ALA A 230 -10.20 12.37 -3.44
N ARG A 231 -10.84 11.87 -4.51
CA ARG A 231 -12.21 11.36 -4.49
C ARG A 231 -12.37 10.27 -3.44
N MET A 232 -13.38 10.39 -2.57
CA MET A 232 -13.67 9.43 -1.50
C MET A 232 -12.47 9.08 -0.58
N CYS A 233 -11.41 9.89 -0.54
CA CYS A 233 -10.16 9.52 0.13
C CYS A 233 -10.37 9.13 1.60
N TYR A 234 -11.25 9.84 2.30
CA TYR A 234 -11.58 9.63 3.71
C TYR A 234 -13.02 9.16 3.93
N GLN A 235 -13.67 8.64 2.89
CA GLN A 235 -15.03 8.13 3.03
C GLN A 235 -15.08 7.05 4.12
N ASP A 236 -16.12 7.09 4.97
CA ASP A 236 -16.31 6.17 6.10
C ASP A 236 -15.21 6.22 7.20
N CYS A 237 -14.31 7.21 7.20
CA CYS A 237 -13.29 7.37 8.24
C CYS A 237 -13.85 8.04 9.50
N LYS A 238 -14.57 7.27 10.32
CA LYS A 238 -15.31 7.78 11.49
C LYS A 238 -14.46 8.33 12.63
N SER A 239 -13.17 8.03 12.67
CA SER A 239 -12.27 8.45 13.77
C SER A 239 -11.47 9.73 13.47
N LEU A 240 -11.60 10.29 12.27
CA LEU A 240 -11.02 11.60 11.95
C LEU A 240 -11.79 12.68 12.70
N THR A 241 -11.12 13.74 13.15
CA THR A 241 -11.73 14.78 13.99
C THR A 241 -11.47 16.19 13.48
N GLY A 242 -10.72 16.35 12.39
CA GLY A 242 -10.41 17.66 11.84
C GLY A 242 -9.45 17.60 10.65
N ALA A 243 -8.94 18.77 10.27
CA ALA A 243 -8.00 18.95 9.17
C ALA A 243 -6.86 19.90 9.58
N TRP A 244 -5.83 19.99 8.74
CA TRP A 244 -4.68 20.88 8.96
C TRP A 244 -5.03 22.37 8.93
N THR A 245 -6.23 22.72 8.48
CA THR A 245 -6.77 24.07 8.37
C THR A 245 -8.30 24.01 8.45
N ASP A 246 -8.93 25.06 8.96
CA ASP A 246 -10.38 25.30 8.91
C ASP A 246 -10.78 26.26 7.78
N ASP A 247 -9.78 26.82 7.07
CA ASP A 247 -9.96 27.64 5.88
C ASP A 247 -10.44 26.78 4.70
N PRO A 248 -11.70 26.94 4.25
CA PRO A 248 -12.25 26.14 3.16
C PRO A 248 -11.54 26.37 1.83
N GLU A 249 -10.92 27.54 1.60
CA GLU A 249 -10.21 27.82 0.33
C GLU A 249 -8.92 26.99 0.22
N LEU A 250 -8.26 26.74 1.35
CA LEU A 250 -7.06 25.90 1.44
C LEU A 250 -7.41 24.42 1.57
N LEU A 251 -8.51 24.10 2.26
CA LEU A 251 -8.97 22.73 2.51
C LEU A 251 -9.57 22.08 1.27
N MET A 252 -10.29 22.87 0.48
CA MET A 252 -11.05 22.45 -0.70
C MET A 252 -10.82 23.45 -1.85
N PRO A 253 -9.60 23.47 -2.43
CA PRO A 253 -9.29 24.42 -3.48
C PRO A 253 -10.24 24.23 -4.65
N ASP A 254 -10.96 25.30 -5.00
CA ASP A 254 -11.96 25.27 -6.06
C ASP A 254 -11.34 25.03 -7.43
N ARG A 255 -12.02 24.19 -8.22
CA ARG A 255 -11.65 23.76 -9.58
C ARG A 255 -11.65 24.89 -10.63
N MET A 256 -11.98 26.13 -10.28
CA MET A 256 -12.55 27.10 -11.23
C MET A 256 -11.57 27.81 -12.16
N ASN A 257 -10.26 27.71 -11.93
CA ASN A 257 -9.29 28.31 -12.84
C ASN A 257 -8.34 27.21 -13.30
N GLY A 258 -8.39 26.83 -14.57
CA GLY A 258 -7.46 25.91 -15.24
C GLY A 258 -6.01 26.41 -15.31
N GLN A 259 -5.54 27.03 -14.24
CA GLN A 259 -4.14 27.22 -13.94
C GLN A 259 -3.67 26.08 -13.04
N GLU A 260 -2.46 25.64 -13.35
CA GLU A 260 -1.73 24.48 -12.85
C GLU A 260 -1.87 24.30 -11.32
N GLY A 261 -2.27 23.10 -10.87
CA GLY A 261 -1.87 22.59 -9.55
C GLY A 261 -2.90 22.02 -8.57
N MET A 262 -4.22 21.95 -8.80
CA MET A 262 -5.14 21.50 -7.73
C MET A 262 -6.31 20.58 -8.16
N VAL A 263 -6.88 19.87 -7.16
CA VAL A 263 -7.71 18.65 -7.21
C VAL A 263 -8.87 18.71 -8.22
N THR A 264 -8.74 17.97 -9.31
CA THR A 264 -9.70 17.88 -10.43
C THR A 264 -10.85 16.88 -10.21
N SER A 265 -10.73 15.96 -9.25
CA SER A 265 -11.82 15.07 -8.80
C SER A 265 -11.84 14.96 -7.28
N HIS A 266 -12.94 15.41 -6.67
CA HIS A 266 -13.08 15.57 -5.22
C HIS A 266 -14.46 15.11 -4.71
N ASP A 267 -15.15 14.27 -5.47
CA ASP A 267 -16.47 13.82 -5.06
C ASP A 267 -16.36 13.00 -3.77
N ASP A 268 -17.25 13.29 -2.80
CA ASP A 268 -17.45 12.48 -1.61
C ASP A 268 -16.18 12.27 -0.74
N VAL A 269 -15.19 13.18 -0.77
CA VAL A 269 -13.90 13.05 -0.04
C VAL A 269 -14.09 12.64 1.42
N VAL A 270 -15.01 13.27 2.14
CA VAL A 270 -15.30 13.01 3.56
C VAL A 270 -16.71 12.46 3.79
N LYS A 271 -17.33 11.90 2.74
CA LYS A 271 -18.66 11.32 2.86
C LYS A 271 -18.68 10.26 3.94
N ASP A 272 -19.70 10.32 4.79
CA ASP A 272 -19.84 9.39 5.91
C ASP A 272 -18.57 9.36 6.82
N ALA A 273 -17.73 10.38 6.85
CA ALA A 273 -16.74 10.53 7.92
C ALA A 273 -17.42 10.97 9.23
N SER A 274 -16.64 11.36 10.23
CA SER A 274 -17.19 11.97 11.46
C SER A 274 -17.92 13.28 11.16
N ASP A 275 -18.87 13.64 12.01
CA ASP A 275 -19.60 14.90 11.87
C ASP A 275 -18.67 16.10 12.07
N GLU A 276 -17.67 15.99 12.95
CA GLU A 276 -16.65 17.02 13.19
C GLU A 276 -15.83 17.31 11.93
N LEU A 277 -15.36 16.27 11.24
CA LEU A 277 -14.63 16.47 9.98
C LEU A 277 -15.56 17.01 8.90
N ARG A 278 -16.75 16.43 8.76
CA ARG A 278 -17.72 16.81 7.71
C ARG A 278 -18.19 18.26 7.84
N ALA A 279 -18.25 18.80 9.04
CA ALA A 279 -18.58 20.22 9.28
C ALA A 279 -17.57 21.21 8.66
N LEU A 280 -16.34 20.77 8.40
CA LEU A 280 -15.30 21.59 7.76
C LEU A 280 -15.47 21.65 6.22
N PHE A 281 -16.10 20.64 5.62
CA PHE A 281 -16.17 20.44 4.17
C PHE A 281 -17.51 20.84 3.56
N TYR A 282 -17.49 21.29 2.31
CA TYR A 282 -18.69 21.55 1.51
C TYR A 282 -19.42 20.26 1.14
N GLU A 283 -20.71 20.38 0.84
CA GLU A 283 -21.58 19.25 0.51
C GLU A 283 -21.09 18.43 -0.71
N ASP A 284 -20.51 19.07 -1.71
CA ASP A 284 -19.92 18.42 -2.91
C ASP A 284 -18.65 17.60 -2.59
N TRP A 285 -18.00 17.89 -1.46
CA TRP A 285 -16.90 17.09 -0.91
C TRP A 285 -17.38 16.02 0.09
N GLY A 286 -18.69 15.85 0.27
CA GLY A 286 -19.30 14.93 1.23
C GLY A 286 -19.44 15.48 2.65
N GLY A 287 -19.17 16.77 2.85
CA GLY A 287 -19.33 17.47 4.12
C GLY A 287 -20.77 17.89 4.42
N THR A 288 -20.92 18.89 5.28
CA THR A 288 -22.22 19.49 5.65
C THR A 288 -22.22 21.01 5.57
N ARG A 289 -21.11 21.62 5.17
CA ARG A 289 -21.01 23.08 5.01
C ARG A 289 -21.73 23.47 3.71
N VAL A 290 -22.63 24.43 3.81
CA VAL A 290 -23.26 25.01 2.61
C VAL A 290 -22.27 25.99 1.99
N ARG A 291 -22.09 25.88 0.66
CA ARG A 291 -21.24 26.80 -0.09
C ARG A 291 -21.90 28.19 -0.12
N PRO A 292 -21.16 29.29 0.10
CA PRO A 292 -21.70 30.63 -0.09
C PRO A 292 -22.24 30.77 -1.52
N GLU A 293 -23.41 31.39 -1.69
CA GLU A 293 -23.90 31.75 -3.03
C GLU A 293 -22.85 32.63 -3.73
N GLN A 294 -22.42 32.22 -4.92
CA GLN A 294 -21.47 32.96 -5.77
C GLN A 294 -22.13 34.18 -6.41
#